data_AF-A0A3N9TLP6-F1
#
_entry.id   AF-A0A3N9TLP6-F1
#
_cell.length_a   1.000
_cell.length_b   1.000
_cell.length_c   1.000
_cell.angle_alpha   90.00
_cell.angle_beta   90.00
_cell.angle_gamma   90.00
#
_symmetry.space_group_name_H-M   'P 1'
#
loop_
_entity.id
_entity.type
_entity.pdbx_description
1 polymer ?
#
loop_
_entity_poly.entity_id
_entity_poly.type
_entity_poly.pdbx_seq_one_letter_code
_entity_poly.pdbx_strand_id
1 'polypeptide(L)' 'MTYSLDQVREKFVQVDKMEEPKRTMELVALMDILEQQHGTLRINPTPEFMATEKVQLYREISNARVFD' A
#
# COMPACT_ATOMS: atom_id res chain seq x y z
N MET A 1 13.05 -8.53 -3.85
CA MET A 1 12.31 -9.64 -3.21
C MET A 1 10.85 -9.45 -3.53
N THR A 2 10.16 -10.45 -4.08
CA THR A 2 8.72 -10.35 -4.42
C THR A 2 7.89 -10.67 -3.18
N TYR A 3 6.82 -9.89 -2.92
CA TYR A 3 5.91 -10.11 -1.80
C TYR A 3 4.56 -10.57 -2.33
N SER A 4 3.90 -11.51 -1.64
CA SER A 4 2.49 -11.77 -1.92
C SER A 4 1.61 -10.65 -1.34
N LEU A 5 0.39 -10.50 -1.84
CA LEU A 5 -0.57 -9.52 -1.30
C LEU A 5 -0.85 -9.78 0.19
N ASP A 6 -0.96 -11.04 0.60
CA ASP A 6 -1.18 -11.41 2.01
C ASP A 6 -0.02 -10.97 2.90
N GLN A 7 1.23 -11.13 2.43
CA GLN A 7 2.40 -10.66 3.18
C GLN A 7 2.42 -9.13 3.31
N VAL A 8 1.97 -8.41 2.27
CA VAL A 8 1.84 -6.94 2.33
C VAL A 8 0.74 -6.56 3.33
N ARG A 9 -0.40 -7.27 3.37
CA ARG A 9 -1.46 -7.05 4.37
C ARG A 9 -0.97 -7.30 5.79
N GLU A 10 -0.28 -8.42 6.03
CA GLU A 10 0.28 -8.74 7.35
C GLU A 10 1.26 -7.67 7.83
N LYS A 11 2.15 -7.21 6.93
CA LYS A 11 3.06 -6.11 7.23
C LYS A 11 2.31 -4.81 7.51
N PHE A 12 1.29 -4.48 6.73
CA PHE A 12 0.49 -3.28 6.96
C PHE A 12 -0.12 -3.27 8.37
N VAL A 13 -0.70 -4.39 8.82
CA VAL A 13 -1.25 -4.51 10.20
C VAL A 13 -0.19 -4.29 11.28
N GLN A 14 1.06 -4.69 11.02
CA GLN A 14 2.17 -4.44 11.95
C GLN A 14 2.62 -2.99 11.93
N VAL A 15 2.74 -2.39 10.74
CA VAL A 15 3.16 -1.00 10.54
C VAL A 15 2.14 -0.03 11.12
N ASP A 16 0.84 -0.32 11.00
CA ASP A 16 -0.22 0.57 11.49
C ASP A 16 -0.16 0.81 13.01
N LYS A 17 0.49 -0.11 13.75
CA LYS A 17 0.72 -0.01 15.20
C LYS A 17 2.04 0.67 15.57
N MET A 18 2.84 1.11 14.60
CA MET A 18 4.11 1.79 14.85
C MET A 18 3.90 3.28 15.18
N GLU A 19 4.91 3.89 15.77
CA GLU A 19 4.93 5.33 16.02
C GLU A 19 5.51 6.11 14.82
N GLU A 20 5.10 7.37 14.68
CA GLU A 20 5.65 8.30 13.70
C GLU A 20 7.08 8.73 14.09
N PRO A 21 7.96 9.05 13.11
CA PRO A 21 7.72 9.09 11.66
C PRO A 21 7.95 7.75 10.95
N LYS A 22 8.42 6.73 11.68
CA LYS A 22 8.80 5.44 11.10
C LYS A 22 7.59 4.75 10.46
N ARG A 23 6.42 4.83 11.10
CA ARG A 23 5.16 4.34 10.54
C ARG A 23 4.94 4.84 9.12
N THR A 24 4.97 6.15 8.90
CA THR A 24 4.78 6.74 7.56
C THR A 24 5.82 6.23 6.54
N MET A 25 7.10 6.13 6.93
CA MET A 25 8.14 5.62 6.04
C MET A 25 7.88 4.17 5.60
N GLU A 26 7.46 3.32 6.53
CA GLU A 26 7.16 1.91 6.24
C GLU A 26 5.87 1.77 5.40
N LEU A 27 4.86 2.62 5.62
CA LEU A 27 3.67 2.67 4.76
C LEU A 27 4.03 3.03 3.31
N VAL A 28 4.91 4.01 3.11
CA VAL A 28 5.42 4.37 1.77
C VAL A 28 6.17 3.19 1.14
N ALA A 29 7.02 2.49 1.89
CA ALA A 29 7.74 1.33 1.37
C ALA A 29 6.78 0.19 0.91
N LEU A 30 5.68 -0.03 1.63
CA LEU A 30 4.65 -1.00 1.21
C LEU A 30 3.91 -0.56 -0.05
N MET A 31 3.64 0.73 -0.20
CA MET A 31 3.06 1.29 -1.43
C MET A 31 4.00 1.09 -2.62
N ASP A 32 5.29 1.40 -2.47
CA ASP A 32 6.31 1.22 -3.51
C ASP A 32 6.40 -0.24 -3.96
N ILE A 33 6.28 -1.19 -3.03
CA ILE A 33 6.25 -2.63 -3.34
C ILE A 33 5.07 -2.97 -4.26
N LEU A 34 3.86 -2.49 -3.92
CA LEU A 34 2.67 -2.73 -4.73
C LEU A 34 2.77 -2.05 -6.10
N GLU A 35 3.35 -0.86 -6.17
CA GLU A 35 3.58 -0.15 -7.43
C GLU A 35 4.53 -0.91 -8.33
N GLN A 36 5.69 -1.31 -7.81
CA GLN A 36 6.72 -2.00 -8.59
C GLN A 36 6.26 -3.38 -9.07
N GLN A 37 5.50 -4.12 -8.25
CA GLN A 37 5.11 -5.49 -8.57
C GLN A 37 3.82 -5.57 -9.40
N HIS A 38 2.93 -4.58 -9.26
CA HIS A 38 1.58 -4.68 -9.80
C HIS A 38 1.13 -3.47 -10.61
N GLY A 39 1.93 -2.40 -10.65
CA GLY A 39 1.60 -1.15 -11.34
C GLY A 39 0.33 -0.51 -10.79
N THR A 40 0.16 -0.50 -9.45
CA THR A 40 -1.02 0.02 -8.75
C THR A 40 -1.22 1.52 -8.92
N LEU A 41 -0.13 2.29 -9.13
CA LEU A 41 -0.20 3.70 -9.45
C LEU A 41 -0.41 3.91 -10.95
N ARG A 42 -1.59 4.43 -11.32
CA ARG A 42 -1.94 4.78 -12.70
C ARG A 42 -2.68 6.11 -12.76
N ILE A 43 -2.42 6.88 -13.82
CA ILE A 43 -3.19 8.08 -14.15
C ILE A 43 -4.45 7.63 -14.91
N ASN A 44 -5.63 8.05 -14.45
CA ASN A 44 -6.95 7.68 -15.01
C ASN A 44 -7.21 6.16 -15.07
N PRO A 45 -7.19 5.45 -13.92
CA PRO A 45 -7.48 4.02 -13.89
C PRO A 45 -8.94 3.72 -14.25
N THR A 46 -9.18 2.56 -14.87
CA THR A 46 -10.55 2.09 -15.11
C THR A 46 -11.20 1.62 -13.81
N PRO A 47 -12.54 1.60 -13.71
CA PRO A 47 -13.25 1.06 -12.55
C PRO A 47 -12.86 -0.39 -12.23
N GLU A 48 -12.67 -1.23 -13.24
CA GLU A 48 -12.28 -2.64 -13.07
C GLU A 48 -10.89 -2.77 -12.47
N PHE A 49 -9.95 -1.92 -12.89
CA PHE A 49 -8.62 -1.86 -12.29
C PHE A 49 -8.69 -1.43 -10.82
N MET A 50 -9.51 -0.41 -10.53
CA MET A 50 -9.73 0.09 -9.17
C MET A 50 -10.37 -0.95 -8.24
N ALA A 51 -11.13 -1.91 -8.79
CA ALA A 51 -11.75 -3.00 -8.06
C ALA A 51 -10.79 -4.16 -7.74
N THR A 52 -9.57 -4.16 -8.28
CA THR A 52 -8.61 -5.23 -7.98
C THR A 52 -8.07 -5.14 -6.56
N GLU A 53 -7.90 -6.29 -5.89
CA GLU A 53 -7.46 -6.36 -4.49
C GLU A 53 -6.15 -5.60 -4.22
N LYS A 54 -5.20 -5.69 -5.15
CA LYS A 54 -3.89 -5.00 -5.06
C LYS A 54 -4.03 -3.48 -5.05
N VAL A 55 -4.97 -2.94 -5.83
CA VAL A 55 -5.23 -1.48 -5.89
C VAL A 55 -6.01 -1.04 -4.66
N GLN A 56 -6.96 -1.84 -4.19
CA GLN A 56 -7.66 -1.59 -2.94
C GLN A 56 -6.69 -1.52 -1.75
N LEU A 57 -5.79 -2.51 -1.63
CA LEU A 57 -4.77 -2.52 -0.59
C LEU A 57 -3.81 -1.32 -0.67
N TYR A 58 -3.36 -0.96 -1.87
CA TYR A 58 -2.55 0.24 -2.07
C TYR A 58 -3.26 1.50 -1.56
N ARG A 59 -4.56 1.64 -1.82
CA ARG A 59 -5.36 2.79 -1.36
C ARG A 59 -5.57 2.77 0.15
N GLU A 60 -5.82 1.61 0.75
CA GLU A 60 -5.91 1.46 2.21
C GLU A 60 -4.63 1.95 2.90
N ILE A 61 -3.46 1.50 2.41
CA ILE A 61 -2.16 1.93 2.93
C ILE A 61 -1.95 3.44 2.71
N SER A 62 -2.28 3.94 1.52
CA SER A 62 -2.16 5.38 1.24
C SER A 62 -3.01 6.24 2.16
N ASN A 63 -4.24 5.80 2.45
CA ASN A 63 -5.18 6.51 3.32
C ASN A 63 -4.77 6.45 4.80
N ALA A 64 -4.01 5.43 5.21
CA ALA A 64 -3.50 5.31 6.57
C ALA A 64 -2.35 6.28 6.88
N ARG A 65 -1.73 6.87 5.86
CA ARG A 65 -0.70 7.91 6.05
C ARG A 65 -1.35 9.17 6.58
N VAL A 66 -0.83 9.69 7.70
CA VAL A 66 -1.22 10.98 8.24
C VAL A 66 -0.28 12.04 7.65
N PHE A 67 -0.84 13.01 6.94
CA PHE A 67 -0.12 14.20 6.49
C PHE A 67 -0.64 15.38 7.30
N ASP A 68 -0.10 15.55 8.51
CA ASP A 68 -0.26 16.81 9.26
C ASP A 68 0.71 17.88 8.70
#